data_AF-A0A4S8KIV0-F1
#
_entry.id   AF-A0A4S8KIV0-F1
#
_cell.length_a   1.000
_cell.length_b   1.000
_cell.length_c   1.000
_cell.angle_alpha   90.00
_cell.angle_beta   90.00
_cell.angle_gamma   90.00
#
_symmetry.space_group_name_H-M   'P 1'
#
loop_
_entity.id
_entity.type
_entity.pdbx_description
1 polymer ?
#
loop_
_entity_poly.entity_id
_entity_poly.type
_entity_poly.pdbx_seq_one_letter_code
_entity_poly.pdbx_strand_id
1 'polypeptide(L)'
;PSSVPADRRLAVCLEGIPAIEDHMRTAQCNSAINTLRHTLRVKSRMVIFKNANIVGQRPGNRSRDIIDRVHERAKKFANCYRVARSAKLALIGPGRWEEALRVLKDSDVTSYRDQHRFQTGPGRRGLNED
;
A
#
# COMPACT_ATOMS: atom_id res chain seq x y z
N PRO A 1 -4.09 12.91 -23.14
CA PRO A 1 -3.66 12.49 -21.78
C PRO A 1 -4.07 11.03 -21.55
N SER A 2 -3.51 10.31 -20.57
CA SER A 2 -3.43 8.83 -20.50
C SER A 2 -4.69 8.00 -20.85
N SER A 3 -5.92 8.54 -20.73
CA SER A 3 -7.17 7.89 -21.19
C SER A 3 -7.45 8.00 -22.70
N VAL A 4 -6.73 8.87 -23.40
CA VAL A 4 -6.84 9.14 -24.84
C VAL A 4 -5.75 8.35 -25.58
N PRO A 5 -6.10 7.62 -26.67
CA PRO A 5 -5.14 6.91 -27.51
C PRO A 5 -4.02 7.84 -27.99
N ALA A 6 -2.78 7.35 -28.04
CA ALA A 6 -1.61 8.14 -28.41
C ALA A 6 -1.82 8.91 -29.73
N ASP A 7 -2.40 8.24 -30.71
CA ASP A 7 -2.66 8.70 -32.08
C ASP A 7 -3.60 9.91 -32.15
N ARG A 8 -4.49 10.04 -31.16
CA ARG A 8 -5.47 11.14 -31.09
C ARG A 8 -5.02 12.28 -30.17
N ARG A 9 -3.90 12.15 -29.47
CA ARG A 9 -3.45 13.17 -28.51
C ARG A 9 -3.10 14.48 -29.20
N LEU A 10 -2.42 14.43 -30.34
CA LEU A 10 -2.03 15.63 -31.10
C LEU A 10 -3.24 16.38 -31.68
N ALA A 11 -4.34 15.67 -31.98
CA ALA A 11 -5.53 16.27 -32.58
C ALA A 11 -6.49 16.89 -31.54
N VAL A 12 -6.50 16.37 -30.31
CA VAL A 12 -7.50 16.74 -29.27
C VAL A 12 -6.88 17.55 -28.13
N CYS A 13 -5.58 17.40 -27.86
CA CYS A 13 -4.95 18.00 -26.70
C CYS A 13 -4.16 19.25 -27.07
N LEU A 14 -4.20 20.25 -26.18
CA LEU A 14 -3.29 21.38 -26.23
C LEU A 14 -1.83 20.90 -26.09
N GLU A 15 -0.92 21.66 -26.70
CA GLU A 15 0.52 21.40 -26.62
C GLU A 15 1.01 21.41 -25.17
N GLY A 16 1.94 20.52 -24.83
CA GLY A 16 2.51 20.42 -23.48
C GLY A 16 1.66 19.70 -22.42
N ILE A 17 0.37 19.41 -22.69
CA ILE A 17 -0.50 18.65 -21.76
C ILE A 17 0.09 17.28 -21.36
N PRO A 18 0.68 16.48 -22.28
CA PRO A 18 1.31 15.21 -21.90
C PRO A 18 2.46 15.38 -20.89
N ALA A 19 3.26 16.44 -21.02
CA ALA A 19 4.35 16.70 -20.07
C ALA A 19 3.82 17.09 -18.69
N ILE A 20 2.80 17.94 -18.64
CA ILE A 20 2.15 18.35 -17.38
C ILE A 20 1.54 17.13 -16.69
N GLU A 21 0.81 16.28 -17.43
CA GLU A 21 0.26 15.06 -16.86
C GLU A 21 1.37 14.14 -16.34
N ASP A 22 2.49 14.02 -17.04
CA ASP A 22 3.58 13.17 -16.57
C ASP A 22 4.15 13.62 -15.20
N HIS A 23 4.40 14.93 -15.06
CA HIS A 23 4.83 15.50 -13.78
C HIS A 23 3.79 15.25 -12.68
N MET A 24 2.51 15.45 -13.00
CA MET A 24 1.40 15.18 -12.09
C MET A 24 1.34 13.70 -11.66
N ARG A 25 1.46 12.75 -12.60
CA ARG A 25 1.45 11.30 -12.30
C ARG A 25 2.63 10.90 -11.44
N THR A 26 3.80 11.48 -11.69
CA THR A 26 5.00 11.27 -10.88
C THR A 26 4.79 11.73 -9.45
N ALA A 27 4.24 12.94 -9.26
CA ALA A 27 3.91 13.47 -7.95
C ALA A 27 2.84 12.62 -7.23
N GLN A 28 1.79 12.19 -7.94
CA GLN A 28 0.76 11.28 -7.42
C GLN A 28 1.37 9.96 -6.93
N CYS A 29 2.24 9.35 -7.72
CA CYS A 29 2.91 8.10 -7.35
C CYS A 29 3.74 8.26 -6.07
N ASN A 30 4.56 9.31 -5.99
CA ASN A 30 5.40 9.59 -4.82
C ASN A 30 4.56 9.86 -3.56
N SER A 31 3.51 10.68 -3.68
CA SER A 31 2.60 10.99 -2.58
C SER A 31 1.86 9.74 -2.08
N ALA A 32 1.37 8.90 -3.01
CA ALA A 32 0.68 7.66 -2.68
C ALA A 32 1.61 6.66 -1.95
N ILE A 33 2.85 6.47 -2.43
CA ILE A 33 3.84 5.62 -1.75
C ILE A 33 4.18 6.15 -0.36
N ASN A 34 4.40 7.46 -0.21
CA ASN A 34 4.74 8.05 1.08
C ASN A 34 3.60 7.87 2.09
N THR A 35 2.38 8.13 1.66
CA THR A 35 1.19 7.94 2.49
C THR A 35 0.97 6.46 2.84
N LEU A 36 1.19 5.55 1.88
CA LEU A 36 1.16 4.10 2.11
C LEU A 36 2.17 3.68 3.18
N ARG A 37 3.44 4.09 3.04
CA ARG A 37 4.50 3.79 4.00
C ARG A 37 4.17 4.33 5.39
N HIS A 38 3.67 5.56 5.47
CA HIS A 38 3.22 6.15 6.73
C HIS A 38 2.10 5.32 7.37
N THR A 39 1.07 4.96 6.60
CA THR A 39 -0.06 4.16 7.07
C THR A 39 0.38 2.79 7.59
N LEU A 40 1.32 2.12 6.90
CA LEU A 40 1.87 0.84 7.34
C LEU A 40 2.70 0.94 8.62
N ARG A 41 3.43 2.06 8.82
CA ARG A 41 4.14 2.33 10.09
C ARG A 41 3.16 2.54 11.24
N VAL A 42 2.07 3.27 11.01
CA VAL A 42 0.98 3.44 11.99
C VAL A 42 0.36 2.08 12.33
N LYS A 43 -0.04 1.26 11.34
CA LYS A 43 -0.53 -0.10 11.56
C LYS A 43 0.41 -0.91 12.45
N SER A 44 1.71 -0.88 12.14
CA SER A 44 2.73 -1.62 12.88
C SER A 44 2.79 -1.19 14.36
N ARG A 45 2.75 0.12 14.64
CA ARG A 45 2.71 0.65 16.02
C ARG A 45 1.45 0.26 16.75
N MET A 46 0.29 0.26 16.08
CA MET A 46 -0.98 -0.15 16.67
C MET A 46 -0.99 -1.64 17.04
N VAL A 47 -0.40 -2.50 16.20
CA VAL A 47 -0.23 -3.93 16.50
C VAL A 47 0.68 -4.12 17.72
N ILE A 48 1.80 -3.40 17.81
CA ILE A 48 2.70 -3.44 18.97
C ILE A 48 1.97 -3.00 20.24
N PHE A 49 1.27 -1.86 20.17
CA PHE A 49 0.51 -1.34 21.29
C PHE A 49 -0.57 -2.32 21.74
N LYS A 50 -1.35 -2.88 20.81
CA LYS A 50 -2.34 -3.91 21.11
C LYS A 50 -1.67 -5.08 21.84
N ASN A 51 -0.62 -5.67 21.26
CA ASN A 51 0.02 -6.86 21.82
C ASN A 51 0.61 -6.63 23.21
N ALA A 52 1.16 -5.43 23.48
CA ALA A 52 1.69 -5.07 24.80
C ALA A 52 0.61 -4.85 25.86
N ASN A 53 -0.61 -4.52 25.45
CA ASN A 53 -1.73 -4.20 26.35
C ASN A 53 -2.83 -5.28 26.36
N ILE A 54 -2.58 -6.45 25.77
CA ILE A 54 -3.48 -7.61 25.92
C ILE A 54 -3.30 -8.15 27.34
N VAL A 55 -4.36 -8.06 28.16
CA VAL A 55 -4.41 -8.60 29.52
C VAL A 55 -5.58 -9.58 29.64
N GLY A 56 -5.33 -10.76 30.21
CA GLY A 56 -6.34 -11.81 30.44
C GLY A 56 -6.86 -12.49 29.17
N GLN A 57 -7.89 -13.34 29.31
CA GLN A 57 -8.56 -14.03 28.20
C GLN A 57 -9.72 -13.21 27.61
N ARG A 58 -9.49 -11.94 27.28
CA ARG A 58 -10.54 -11.07 26.72
C ARG A 58 -10.37 -10.90 25.20
N PRO A 59 -11.44 -11.04 24.39
CA PRO A 59 -11.35 -10.87 22.95
C PRO A 59 -11.02 -9.41 22.60
N GLY A 60 -9.84 -9.18 22.00
CA GLY A 60 -9.35 -7.86 21.60
C GLY A 60 -9.97 -7.32 20.29
N ASN A 61 -11.29 -7.47 20.11
CA ASN A 61 -11.98 -7.26 18.83
C ASN A 61 -11.96 -5.79 18.40
N ARG A 62 -12.28 -4.84 19.29
CA ARG A 62 -12.31 -3.41 18.95
C ARG A 62 -10.97 -2.90 18.41
N SER A 63 -9.86 -3.26 19.06
CA SER A 63 -8.52 -2.87 18.62
C SER A 63 -8.16 -3.50 17.28
N ARG A 64 -8.59 -4.75 17.04
CA ARG A 64 -8.44 -5.43 15.75
C ARG A 64 -9.21 -4.70 14.65
N ASP A 65 -10.47 -4.35 14.87
CA ASP A 65 -11.30 -3.63 13.89
C ASP A 65 -10.68 -2.28 13.50
N ILE A 66 -10.08 -1.57 14.46
CA ILE A 66 -9.36 -0.31 14.15
C ILE A 66 -8.13 -0.59 13.28
N ILE A 67 -7.33 -1.61 13.63
CA ILE A 67 -6.14 -2.02 12.85
C ILE A 67 -6.53 -2.43 11.42
N ASP A 68 -7.63 -3.17 11.27
CA ASP A 68 -8.14 -3.62 9.97
C ASP A 68 -8.60 -2.44 9.12
N ARG A 69 -9.29 -1.45 9.72
CA ARG A 69 -9.64 -0.20 9.02
C ARG A 69 -8.41 0.57 8.52
N VAL A 70 -7.33 0.60 9.30
CA VAL A 70 -6.07 1.23 8.87
C VAL A 70 -5.42 0.42 7.73
N HIS A 71 -5.52 -0.91 7.77
CA HIS A 71 -5.05 -1.75 6.67
C HIS A 71 -5.84 -1.52 5.38
N GLU A 72 -7.17 -1.40 5.46
CA GLU A 72 -8.00 -1.07 4.29
C GLU A 72 -7.66 0.31 3.71
N ARG A 73 -7.33 1.29 4.55
CA ARG A 73 -6.79 2.58 4.07
C ARG A 73 -5.46 2.41 3.33
N ALA A 74 -4.56 1.56 3.82
CA ALA A 74 -3.30 1.26 3.14
C ALA A 74 -3.55 0.66 1.75
N LYS A 75 -4.50 -0.29 1.62
CA LYS A 75 -4.89 -0.86 0.31
C LYS A 75 -5.40 0.20 -0.67
N LYS A 76 -6.19 1.17 -0.20
CA LYS A 76 -6.64 2.30 -1.03
C LYS A 76 -5.47 3.10 -1.59
N PHE A 77 -4.48 3.45 -0.76
CA PHE A 77 -3.28 4.17 -1.24
C PHE A 77 -2.44 3.33 -2.19
N ALA A 78 -2.31 2.02 -1.95
CA ALA A 78 -1.67 1.10 -2.88
C ALA A 78 -2.37 1.07 -4.24
N ASN A 79 -3.71 1.06 -4.26
CA ASN A 79 -4.48 1.13 -5.49
C ASN A 79 -4.29 2.46 -6.22
N CYS A 80 -4.34 3.60 -5.51
CA CYS A 80 -4.04 4.91 -6.09
C CYS A 80 -2.66 4.95 -6.76
N TYR A 81 -1.64 4.36 -6.13
CA TYR A 81 -0.31 4.22 -6.72
C TYR A 81 -0.34 3.38 -8.01
N ARG A 82 -0.99 2.22 -7.99
CA ARG A 82 -1.08 1.33 -9.17
C ARG A 82 -1.76 2.01 -10.35
N VAL A 83 -2.87 2.70 -10.10
CA VAL A 83 -3.62 3.46 -11.13
C VAL A 83 -2.79 4.63 -11.67
N ALA A 84 -2.11 5.39 -10.80
CA ALA A 84 -1.25 6.48 -11.25
C ALA A 84 -0.05 5.96 -12.06
N ARG A 85 0.52 4.82 -11.67
CA ARG A 85 1.63 4.16 -12.39
C ARG A 85 1.16 3.64 -13.75
N SER A 86 0.00 2.99 -13.85
CA SER A 86 -0.53 2.50 -15.12
C SER A 86 -0.84 3.65 -16.08
N ALA A 87 -1.37 4.77 -15.56
CA ALA A 87 -1.60 5.98 -16.35
C ALA A 87 -0.27 6.58 -16.87
N LYS A 88 0.77 6.64 -16.03
CA LYS A 88 2.11 7.08 -16.45
C LYS A 88 2.69 6.16 -17.53
N LEU A 89 2.55 4.85 -17.37
CA LEU A 89 2.99 3.86 -18.35
C LEU A 89 2.26 4.00 -19.69
N ALA A 90 0.94 4.23 -19.68
CA ALA A 90 0.18 4.49 -20.90
C ALA A 90 0.52 5.83 -21.57
N LEU A 91 1.09 6.78 -20.81
CA LEU A 91 1.44 8.10 -21.31
C LEU A 91 2.80 8.11 -22.00
N ILE A 92 3.85 7.66 -21.30
CA ILE A 92 5.25 7.72 -21.73
C ILE A 92 5.76 6.39 -22.29
N GLY A 93 5.16 5.28 -21.88
CA GLY A 93 5.71 3.95 -22.12
C GLY A 93 6.80 3.56 -21.10
N PRO A 94 7.41 2.38 -21.30
CA PRO A 94 8.46 1.88 -20.41
C PRO A 94 9.72 2.75 -20.49
N GLY A 95 10.45 2.88 -19.38
CA GLY A 95 11.68 3.66 -19.34
C GLY A 95 12.34 3.68 -17.96
N ARG A 96 13.41 4.47 -17.81
CA ARG A 96 14.22 4.56 -16.58
C ARG A 96 13.42 4.92 -15.33
N TRP A 97 12.28 5.60 -15.50
CA TRP A 97 11.40 5.97 -14.39
C TRP A 97 10.82 4.76 -13.63
N GLU A 98 10.78 3.57 -14.25
CA GLU A 98 10.31 2.33 -13.61
C GLU A 98 11.26 1.83 -12.51
N GLU A 99 12.55 2.21 -12.57
CA GLU A 99 13.54 1.88 -11.54
C GLU A 99 13.20 2.56 -10.20
N ALA A 100 12.72 3.81 -10.28
CA ALA A 100 12.27 4.62 -9.15
C ALA A 100 10.84 4.27 -8.72
N LEU A 101 9.92 4.13 -9.69
CA LEU A 101 8.50 3.81 -9.48
C LEU A 101 8.21 2.35 -9.87
N ARG A 102 8.62 1.42 -9.01
CA ARG A 102 8.49 -0.03 -9.23
C ARG A 102 7.04 -0.51 -9.13
N VAL A 103 6.75 -1.67 -9.72
CA VAL A 103 5.46 -2.34 -9.55
C VAL A 103 5.26 -2.70 -8.07
N LEU A 104 4.11 -2.31 -7.51
CA LEU A 104 3.74 -2.61 -6.13
C LEU A 104 2.86 -3.85 -6.07
N LYS A 105 3.38 -4.97 -5.59
CA LYS A 105 2.65 -6.23 -5.42
C LYS A 105 1.81 -6.22 -4.14
N ASP A 106 0.79 -7.07 -4.05
CA ASP A 106 0.00 -7.19 -2.82
C ASP A 106 0.85 -7.69 -1.64
N SER A 107 1.86 -8.53 -1.93
CA SER A 107 2.87 -8.97 -0.95
C SER A 107 3.66 -7.82 -0.33
N ASP A 108 3.75 -6.69 -1.01
CA ASP A 108 4.52 -5.52 -0.56
C ASP A 108 3.67 -4.63 0.37
N VAL A 109 2.34 -4.78 0.36
CA VAL A 109 1.39 -4.04 1.22
C VAL A 109 1.26 -4.74 2.58
N THR A 110 2.40 -5.06 3.18
CA THR A 110 2.46 -5.75 4.47
C THR A 110 3.09 -4.85 5.52
N SER A 111 2.62 -5.01 6.76
CA SER A 111 3.22 -4.34 7.90
C SER A 111 4.45 -5.10 8.39
N TYR A 112 5.37 -4.41 9.09
CA TYR A 112 6.63 -4.99 9.57
C TYR A 112 6.44 -6.24 10.46
N ARG A 113 5.25 -6.41 11.05
CA ARG A 113 4.87 -7.53 11.91
C ARG A 113 3.52 -8.13 11.52
N ASP A 114 3.21 -8.30 10.23
CA ASP A 114 2.08 -9.18 9.89
C ASP A 114 2.39 -10.59 10.42
N GLN A 115 1.48 -11.09 11.27
CA GLN A 115 1.66 -12.27 12.11
C GLN A 115 2.04 -13.53 11.32
N HIS A 116 1.75 -13.57 10.03
CA HIS A 116 2.08 -14.68 9.13
C HIS A 116 3.60 -14.94 8.99
N ARG A 117 4.46 -13.99 9.36
CA ARG A 117 5.93 -14.19 9.41
C ARG A 117 6.42 -14.80 10.72
N PHE A 118 5.63 -14.74 11.79
CA PHE A 118 5.97 -15.40 13.03
C PHE A 118 5.30 -16.77 13.00
N GLN A 119 6.09 -17.82 12.73
CA GLN A 119 5.62 -19.18 12.94
C GLN A 119 5.05 -19.27 14.35
N THR A 120 3.80 -19.71 14.46
CA THR A 120 3.20 -20.00 15.75
C THR A 120 3.99 -21.19 16.28
N GLY A 121 4.93 -20.95 17.21
CA GLY A 121 5.64 -22.03 17.88
C GLY A 121 4.63 -23.00 18.49
N PRO A 122 5.01 -24.27 18.73
CA PRO A 122 4.12 -25.22 19.38
C PRO A 122 3.62 -24.56 20.67
N GLY A 123 2.29 -24.39 20.76
CA GLY A 123 1.67 -23.75 21.92
C GLY A 123 2.19 -24.40 23.21
N ARG A 124 2.17 -23.65 24.32
CA ARG A 124 2.57 -24.20 25.62
C ARG A 124 1.76 -25.48 25.87
N ARG A 125 2.43 -26.65 25.86
CA ARG A 125 1.82 -27.91 26.26
C ARG A 125 1.36 -27.74 27.70
N GLY A 126 0.06 -27.88 27.93
CA GLY A 126 -0.48 -27.96 29.28
C GLY A 126 0.17 -29.13 30.02
N LEU A 127 0.29 -28.98 31.34
CA LEU A 127 0.63 -30.09 32.22
C LEU A 127 -0.56 -31.05 32.17
N ASN A 128 -0.37 -32.27 31.66
CA ASN A 128 -1.34 -33.34 31.83
C ASN A 128 -1.22 -33.77 33.30
N GLU A 129 -2.19 -33.40 34.14
CA GLU A 129 -2.30 -33.95 35.49
C GLU A 129 -3.06 -35.29 35.39
N ASP A 130 -2.44 -36.33 35.96
CA ASP A 130 -2.94 -37.71 36.07
C ASP A 130 -4.11 -37.85 37.05
#